data_AF-A0AAJ2UA25-F1
#
_entry.id   AF-A0AAJ2UA25-F1
#
_cell.length_a   1.000
_cell.length_b   1.000
_cell.length_c   1.000
_cell.angle_alpha   90.00
_cell.angle_beta   90.00
_cell.angle_gamma   90.00
#
_symmetry.space_group_name_H-M   'P 1'
#
loop_
_entity.id
_entity.type
_entity.pdbx_description
1 polymer ?
#
loop_
_entity_poly.entity_id
_entity_poly.type
_entity_poly.pdbx_seq_one_letter_code
_entity_poly.pdbx_strand_id
1 'polypeptide(L)'
;MELIGTVDPAHPLVVVALEQEARHFVTDFPVLVTGVGKVRAAVAVAHALGGGARPRELVNVGTAGGLHPGMEGTHEIVTVFQHDFDDPALHAVTGRHDGPPLALSATRAVTPEHAAAPSGPGGSAAPVLATGDSFVAGGPVRDRLAGIADLVDMEGYAVAAAGAMVGVLTRLVKHVSDAADESAGTTWVEGVDACARILAQWVGTRLG
;
A
#
# COMPACT_ATOMS: atom_id res chain seq x y z
N MET A 1 -6.49 -14.75 5.54
CA MET A 1 -5.59 -14.00 6.42
C MET A 1 -4.77 -15.02 7.16
N GLU A 2 -3.45 -14.85 7.17
CA GLU A 2 -2.51 -15.68 7.91
C GLU A 2 -1.50 -14.75 8.61
N LEU A 3 -1.24 -15.00 9.89
CA LEU A 3 -0.20 -14.32 10.65
C LEU A 3 0.89 -15.33 10.98
N ILE A 4 2.09 -15.07 10.49
CA ILE A 4 3.29 -15.87 10.74
C ILE A 4 4.12 -15.11 11.78
N GLY A 5 4.46 -15.76 12.89
CA GLY A 5 5.17 -15.12 14.02
C GLY A 5 4.23 -14.47 15.04
N THR A 6 4.79 -13.62 15.91
CA THR A 6 4.05 -12.93 16.99
C THR A 6 4.24 -11.42 16.88
N VAL A 7 3.16 -10.66 16.98
CA VAL A 7 3.22 -9.19 17.01
C VAL A 7 3.79 -8.73 18.35
N ASP A 8 4.85 -7.92 18.32
CA ASP A 8 5.48 -7.36 19.50
C ASP A 8 6.02 -5.94 19.27
N PRO A 9 6.23 -5.14 20.34
CA PRO A 9 6.63 -3.73 20.21
C PRO A 9 8.06 -3.47 19.71
N ALA A 10 8.94 -4.47 19.71
CA ALA A 10 10.33 -4.31 19.28
C ALA A 10 10.46 -4.41 17.75
N HIS A 11 9.55 -5.14 17.10
CA HIS A 11 9.65 -5.49 15.68
C HIS A 11 8.56 -4.82 14.81
N PRO A 12 8.84 -4.63 13.50
CA PRO A 12 7.81 -4.23 12.56
C PRO A 12 6.86 -5.40 12.30
N LEU A 13 5.60 -5.11 11.97
CA LEU A 13 4.70 -6.08 11.35
C LEU A 13 4.74 -5.87 9.83
N VAL A 14 5.29 -6.85 9.12
CA VAL A 14 5.33 -6.83 7.65
C VAL A 14 3.97 -7.28 7.12
N VAL A 15 3.33 -6.46 6.29
CA VAL A 15 1.98 -6.72 5.78
C VAL A 15 2.05 -6.91 4.27
N VAL A 16 1.63 -8.07 3.76
CA VAL A 16 1.61 -8.40 2.33
C VAL A 16 0.21 -8.82 1.89
N ALA A 17 -0.13 -8.60 0.62
CA ALA A 17 -1.44 -9.00 0.09
C ALA A 17 -1.46 -10.49 -0.24
N LEU A 18 -0.40 -10.99 -0.88
CA LEU A 18 -0.31 -12.35 -1.41
C LEU A 18 0.89 -13.10 -0.85
N GLU A 19 0.72 -14.41 -0.62
CA GLU A 19 1.82 -15.30 -0.19
C GLU A 19 2.99 -15.28 -1.19
N GLN A 20 2.67 -15.14 -2.48
CA GLN A 20 3.64 -15.05 -3.57
C GLN A 20 4.61 -13.88 -3.38
N GLU A 21 4.20 -12.79 -2.75
CA GLU A 21 5.03 -11.62 -2.48
C GLU A 21 5.98 -11.84 -1.29
N ALA A 22 5.58 -12.66 -0.32
CA ALA A 22 6.36 -12.97 0.89
C ALA A 22 7.17 -14.27 0.82
N ARG A 23 6.99 -15.09 -0.21
CA ARG A 23 7.57 -16.45 -0.32
C ARG A 23 9.09 -16.55 -0.14
N HIS A 24 9.83 -15.45 -0.33
CA HIS A 24 11.29 -15.38 -0.19
C HIS A 24 11.74 -14.66 1.08
N PHE A 25 10.81 -14.23 1.94
CA PHE A 25 11.17 -13.53 3.15
C PHE A 25 11.86 -14.49 4.11
N VAL A 26 13.09 -14.13 4.49
CA VAL A 26 13.83 -14.77 5.58
C VAL A 26 13.98 -13.69 6.65
N THR A 27 13.07 -13.71 7.63
CA THR A 27 12.97 -12.66 8.63
C THR A 27 12.47 -13.23 9.95
N ASP A 28 12.96 -12.64 11.05
CA ASP A 28 12.47 -12.92 12.41
C ASP A 28 11.23 -12.05 12.76
N PHE A 29 10.80 -11.16 11.86
CA PHE A 29 9.66 -10.28 12.07
C PHE A 29 8.33 -11.00 11.81
N PRO A 30 7.25 -10.62 12.50
CA PRO A 30 5.92 -11.12 12.17
C PRO A 30 5.50 -10.66 10.77
N VAL A 31 4.90 -11.57 10.00
CA VAL A 31 4.38 -11.34 8.66
C VAL A 31 2.89 -11.62 8.63
N LEU A 32 2.10 -10.65 8.17
CA LEU A 32 0.66 -10.76 7.99
C LEU A 32 0.33 -10.82 6.50
N VAL A 33 -0.22 -11.94 6.06
CA VAL A 33 -0.81 -12.10 4.72
C VAL A 33 -2.30 -11.75 4.79
N THR A 34 -2.70 -10.67 4.12
CA THR A 34 -4.07 -10.14 4.21
C THR A 34 -5.04 -10.82 3.24
N GLY A 35 -4.55 -11.16 2.05
CA GLY A 35 -5.37 -11.35 0.85
C GLY A 35 -5.61 -10.00 0.15
N VAL A 36 -6.06 -10.10 -1.11
CA VAL A 36 -6.20 -8.96 -2.03
C VAL A 36 -7.41 -8.09 -1.70
N GLY A 37 -7.25 -6.78 -1.86
CA GLY A 37 -8.29 -5.75 -1.77
C GLY A 37 -8.40 -5.07 -0.42
N LYS A 38 -9.01 -3.88 -0.43
CA LYS A 38 -9.10 -2.96 0.71
C LYS A 38 -9.81 -3.60 1.91
N VAL A 39 -10.90 -4.32 1.67
CA VAL A 39 -11.66 -4.97 2.75
C VAL A 39 -10.82 -6.02 3.48
N ARG A 40 -10.11 -6.87 2.72
CA ARG A 40 -9.26 -7.92 3.31
C ARG A 40 -8.08 -7.32 4.07
N ALA A 41 -7.43 -6.32 3.48
CA ALA A 41 -6.34 -5.58 4.11
C ALA A 41 -6.77 -4.96 5.44
N ALA A 42 -7.86 -4.18 5.45
CA ALA A 42 -8.35 -3.52 6.65
C ALA A 42 -8.73 -4.53 7.76
N VAL A 43 -9.50 -5.56 7.42
CA VAL A 43 -9.93 -6.59 8.40
C VAL A 43 -8.74 -7.34 8.97
N ALA A 44 -7.77 -7.73 8.12
CA ALA A 44 -6.59 -8.47 8.57
C ALA A 44 -5.73 -7.65 9.53
N VAL A 45 -5.43 -6.40 9.18
CA VAL A 45 -4.63 -5.50 10.02
C VAL A 45 -5.37 -5.21 11.33
N ALA A 46 -6.66 -4.86 11.28
CA ALA A 46 -7.46 -4.62 12.47
C ALA A 46 -7.51 -5.85 13.39
N HIS A 47 -7.65 -7.05 12.84
CA HIS A 47 -7.63 -8.29 13.60
C HIS A 47 -6.26 -8.56 14.24
N ALA A 48 -5.17 -8.43 13.50
CA ALA A 48 -3.81 -8.62 14.01
C ALA A 48 -3.46 -7.65 15.15
N LEU A 49 -3.98 -6.41 15.08
CA LEU A 49 -3.81 -5.39 16.11
C LEU A 49 -4.91 -5.47 17.20
N GLY A 50 -5.95 -6.28 17.04
CA GLY A 50 -7.05 -6.38 18.00
C GLY A 50 -6.64 -6.94 19.37
N GLY A 51 -5.57 -7.75 19.42
CA GLY A 51 -5.10 -8.44 20.63
C GLY A 51 -4.36 -7.57 21.66
N GLY A 52 -4.22 -6.26 21.43
CA GLY A 52 -3.59 -5.31 22.36
C GLY A 52 -2.07 -5.16 22.22
N ALA A 53 -1.36 -6.19 21.74
CA ALA A 53 0.03 -6.01 21.29
C ALA A 53 0.09 -5.05 20.10
N ARG A 54 1.11 -4.18 20.07
CA ARG A 54 1.32 -3.19 19.00
C ARG A 54 2.71 -3.41 18.43
N PRO A 55 2.88 -3.52 17.10
CA PRO A 55 4.20 -3.56 16.50
C PRO A 55 4.86 -2.18 16.61
N ARG A 56 6.18 -2.13 16.41
CA ARG A 56 6.91 -0.86 16.27
C ARG A 56 6.33 0.01 15.16
N GLU A 57 6.00 -0.62 14.04
CA GLU A 57 5.43 -0.02 12.84
C GLU A 57 4.74 -1.09 11.98
N LEU A 58 3.79 -0.68 11.14
CA LEU A 58 3.32 -1.47 10.01
C LEU A 58 4.18 -1.15 8.79
N VAL A 59 4.64 -2.19 8.09
CA VAL A 59 5.31 -2.03 6.81
C VAL A 59 4.56 -2.83 5.78
N ASN A 60 3.73 -2.17 4.98
CA ASN A 60 3.09 -2.82 3.84
C ASN A 60 4.12 -2.97 2.72
N VAL A 61 4.39 -4.21 2.34
CA VAL A 61 5.35 -4.55 1.30
C VAL A 61 4.60 -5.29 0.20
N GLY A 62 4.74 -4.86 -1.05
CA GLY A 62 4.06 -5.53 -2.15
C GLY A 62 4.41 -4.95 -3.51
N THR A 63 3.77 -5.52 -4.53
CA THR A 63 3.85 -5.04 -5.90
C THR A 63 2.82 -3.94 -6.18
N ALA A 64 3.05 -3.14 -7.21
CA ALA A 64 2.15 -2.10 -7.69
C ALA A 64 2.37 -1.85 -9.18
N GLY A 65 1.34 -1.33 -9.86
CA GLY A 65 1.45 -0.87 -11.24
C GLY A 65 2.03 0.55 -11.29
N GLY A 66 2.99 0.79 -12.17
CA GLY A 66 3.56 2.10 -12.42
C GLY A 66 2.75 2.88 -13.46
N LEU A 67 2.37 4.13 -13.15
CA LEU A 67 1.55 4.97 -14.04
C LEU A 67 2.39 5.84 -14.98
N HIS A 68 3.70 5.93 -14.74
CA HIS A 68 4.64 6.76 -15.49
C HIS A 68 5.96 6.04 -15.81
N PRO A 69 6.59 6.36 -16.96
CA PRO A 69 7.99 6.04 -17.18
C PRO A 69 8.86 6.68 -16.09
N GLY A 70 9.91 5.99 -15.63
CA GLY A 70 10.79 6.49 -14.57
C GLY A 70 10.37 6.09 -13.15
N MET A 71 9.24 5.39 -13.00
CA MET A 71 8.80 4.81 -11.72
C MET A 71 9.30 3.37 -11.53
N GLU A 72 10.29 2.89 -12.27
CA GLU A 72 10.82 1.55 -12.09
C GLU A 72 11.47 1.38 -10.70
N GLY A 73 11.43 0.16 -10.16
CA GLY A 73 12.07 -0.18 -8.90
C GLY A 73 11.17 -0.09 -7.66
N THR A 74 11.79 0.02 -6.49
CA THR A 74 11.11 0.00 -5.19
C THR A 74 11.00 1.41 -4.61
N HIS A 75 9.78 1.80 -4.30
CA HIS A 75 9.42 3.13 -3.82
C HIS A 75 8.81 3.07 -2.42
N GLU A 76 9.19 4.03 -1.58
CA GLU A 76 8.49 4.30 -0.32
C GLU A 76 7.50 5.43 -0.56
N ILE A 77 6.22 5.14 -0.31
CA ILE A 77 5.12 6.04 -0.66
C ILE A 77 5.04 7.18 0.36
N VAL A 78 4.80 8.39 -0.13
CA VAL A 78 4.62 9.60 0.70
C VAL A 78 3.14 9.90 0.91
N THR A 79 2.31 9.69 -0.10
CA THR A 79 0.87 9.94 -0.03
C THR A 79 0.10 8.77 -0.62
N VAL A 80 -0.97 8.33 0.04
CA VAL A 80 -1.88 7.30 -0.48
C VAL A 80 -3.32 7.80 -0.45
N PHE A 81 -4.13 7.50 -1.47
CA PHE A 81 -5.55 7.84 -1.52
C PHE A 81 -6.38 6.72 -2.15
N GLN A 82 -7.70 6.75 -1.97
CA GLN A 82 -8.62 5.80 -2.61
C GLN A 82 -9.13 6.37 -3.93
N HIS A 83 -8.86 5.70 -5.05
CA HIS A 83 -9.27 6.22 -6.37
C HIS A 83 -10.66 5.78 -6.84
N ASP A 84 -11.25 4.83 -6.12
CA ASP A 84 -12.56 4.22 -6.38
C ASP A 84 -13.61 4.63 -5.34
N PHE A 85 -13.25 5.52 -4.41
CA PHE A 85 -14.15 6.13 -3.44
C PHE A 85 -14.45 7.57 -3.88
N ASP A 86 -15.74 7.88 -4.12
CA ASP A 86 -16.18 9.19 -4.61
C ASP A 86 -16.28 10.23 -3.47
N ASP A 87 -15.13 10.52 -2.85
CA ASP A 87 -14.99 11.49 -1.77
C ASP A 87 -15.46 12.90 -2.18
N PRO A 88 -15.17 13.43 -3.38
CA PRO A 88 -15.67 14.75 -3.78
C PRO A 88 -17.19 14.85 -3.83
N ALA A 89 -17.87 13.83 -4.38
CA ALA A 89 -19.33 13.83 -4.42
C ALA A 89 -19.93 13.70 -3.01
N LEU A 90 -19.33 12.86 -2.15
CA LEU A 90 -19.79 12.71 -0.78
C LEU A 90 -19.59 14.00 0.01
N HIS A 91 -18.42 14.63 -0.10
CA HIS A 91 -18.12 15.92 0.52
C HIS A 91 -19.10 17.01 0.08
N ALA A 92 -19.48 17.06 -1.20
CA ALA A 92 -20.46 18.03 -1.69
C ALA A 92 -21.84 17.90 -1.00
N VAL A 93 -22.19 16.69 -0.52
CA VAL A 93 -23.47 16.42 0.14
C VAL A 93 -23.36 16.48 1.67
N THR A 94 -22.26 16.01 2.25
CA THR A 94 -22.09 15.85 3.70
C THR A 94 -21.28 16.97 4.36
N GLY A 95 -20.50 17.72 3.57
CA GLY A 95 -19.50 18.68 4.06
C GLY A 95 -18.30 18.02 4.75
N ARG A 96 -18.10 16.71 4.60
CA ARG A 96 -16.99 15.96 5.22
C ARG A 96 -16.23 15.13 4.19
N HIS A 97 -14.92 15.05 4.38
CA HIS A 97 -14.06 14.10 3.67
C HIS A 97 -14.02 12.81 4.49
N ASP A 98 -14.69 11.77 4.01
CA ASP A 98 -14.76 10.46 4.68
C ASP A 98 -13.72 9.47 4.10
N GLY A 99 -13.06 9.82 2.99
CA GLY A 99 -11.92 9.09 2.43
C GLY A 99 -10.75 10.00 2.06
N PRO A 100 -10.26 10.86 2.99
CA PRO A 100 -9.20 11.80 2.67
C PRO A 100 -7.89 11.07 2.31
N PRO A 101 -7.01 11.67 1.49
CA PRO A 101 -5.65 11.18 1.32
C PRO A 101 -4.90 11.10 2.64
N LEU A 102 -4.00 10.14 2.74
CA LEU A 102 -3.18 9.89 3.92
C LEU A 102 -1.72 10.20 3.61
N ALA A 103 -1.17 11.17 4.32
CA ALA A 103 0.27 11.44 4.32
C ALA A 103 0.99 10.44 5.22
N LEU A 104 2.04 9.82 4.70
CA LEU A 104 2.83 8.79 5.36
C LEU A 104 4.14 9.39 5.88
N SER A 105 4.60 8.90 7.03
CA SER A 105 5.85 9.33 7.64
C SER A 105 6.52 8.19 8.38
N ALA A 106 7.84 8.09 8.24
CA ALA A 106 8.65 7.17 9.03
C ALA A 106 8.73 7.54 10.52
N THR A 107 8.30 8.74 10.92
CA THR A 107 8.48 9.26 12.30
C THR A 107 7.18 9.66 12.98
N ARG A 108 6.06 9.70 12.24
CA ARG A 108 4.77 10.14 12.76
C ARG A 108 3.66 9.22 12.29
N ALA A 109 2.75 8.91 13.21
CA ALA A 109 1.57 8.14 12.86
C ALA A 109 0.73 8.94 11.86
N VAL A 110 0.06 8.21 10.98
CA VAL A 110 -0.84 8.81 9.99
C VAL A 110 -1.97 9.51 10.72
N THR A 111 -2.08 10.81 10.52
CA THR A 111 -3.23 11.61 10.94
C THR A 111 -3.99 12.02 9.70
N PRO A 112 -5.21 11.53 9.48
CA PRO A 112 -6.03 11.97 8.37
C PRO A 112 -6.21 13.48 8.43
N GLU A 113 -5.72 14.18 7.41
CA GLU A 113 -5.99 15.60 7.21
C GLU A 113 -7.20 15.73 6.28
N HIS A 114 -8.11 16.67 6.56
CA HIS A 114 -9.27 16.91 5.69
C HIS A 114 -8.80 17.67 4.44
N ALA A 115 -8.28 16.94 3.46
CA ALA A 115 -7.79 17.47 2.20
C ALA A 115 -8.46 16.76 1.02
N ALA A 116 -8.56 17.48 -0.09
CA ALA A 116 -8.94 16.89 -1.37
C ALA A 116 -7.83 15.95 -1.88
N ALA A 117 -8.19 15.10 -2.85
CA ALA A 117 -7.25 14.23 -3.55
C ALA A 117 -6.02 15.00 -4.08
N PRO A 118 -4.86 14.33 -4.23
CA PRO A 118 -3.66 14.96 -4.79
C PRO A 118 -3.93 15.64 -6.14
N SER A 119 -3.37 16.83 -6.31
CA SER A 119 -3.51 17.62 -7.55
C SER A 119 -2.69 17.05 -8.73
N GLY A 120 -1.83 16.07 -8.49
CA GLY A 120 -0.89 15.53 -9.46
C GLY A 120 0.06 14.47 -8.86
N PRO A 121 0.79 13.74 -9.73
CA PRO A 121 1.87 12.85 -9.32
C PRO A 121 3.01 13.61 -8.62
N GLY A 122 3.69 12.94 -7.70
CA GLY A 122 4.86 13.48 -7.00
C GLY A 122 6.21 12.97 -7.53
N GLY A 123 6.19 12.00 -8.46
CA GLY A 123 7.36 11.34 -9.00
C GLY A 123 8.13 10.53 -7.96
N SER A 124 9.31 10.01 -8.33
CA SER A 124 10.12 9.17 -7.45
C SER A 124 10.60 9.85 -6.16
N ALA A 125 10.56 11.20 -6.10
CA ALA A 125 10.95 11.96 -4.92
C ALA A 125 9.86 12.02 -3.84
N ALA A 126 8.58 11.99 -4.25
CA ALA A 126 7.44 11.99 -3.33
C ALA A 126 6.28 11.14 -3.88
N PRO A 127 6.46 9.81 -4.02
CA PRO A 127 5.52 8.98 -4.76
C PRO A 127 4.10 9.00 -4.16
N VAL A 128 3.11 9.13 -5.04
CA VAL A 128 1.68 9.09 -4.74
C VAL A 128 1.09 7.75 -5.18
N LEU A 129 0.49 7.03 -4.24
CA LEU A 129 -0.18 5.75 -4.48
C LEU A 129 -1.70 5.92 -4.55
N ALA A 130 -2.29 5.43 -5.62
CA ALA A 130 -3.73 5.27 -5.77
C ALA A 130 -4.13 3.83 -5.39
N THR A 131 -4.97 3.65 -4.38
CA THR A 131 -5.50 2.32 -4.00
C THR A 131 -6.95 2.17 -4.43
N GLY A 132 -7.34 1.02 -4.96
CA GLY A 132 -8.75 0.69 -5.23
C GLY A 132 -8.99 -0.79 -5.49
N ASP A 133 -10.22 -1.26 -5.32
CA ASP A 133 -10.61 -2.66 -5.52
C ASP A 133 -10.83 -2.97 -7.02
N SER A 134 -9.86 -2.63 -7.86
CA SER A 134 -9.86 -2.89 -9.29
C SER A 134 -8.45 -3.11 -9.81
N PHE A 135 -8.24 -4.20 -10.53
CA PHE A 135 -6.97 -4.43 -11.22
C PHE A 135 -6.89 -3.50 -12.43
N VAL A 136 -6.04 -2.46 -12.34
CA VAL A 136 -5.88 -1.45 -13.40
C VAL A 136 -4.92 -1.96 -14.47
N ALA A 137 -5.44 -2.17 -15.68
CA ALA A 137 -4.72 -2.71 -16.83
C ALA A 137 -5.13 -1.99 -18.12
N GLY A 138 -4.74 -0.72 -18.25
CA GLY A 138 -5.10 0.13 -19.39
C GLY A 138 -6.43 0.87 -19.24
N GLY A 139 -6.78 1.60 -20.30
CA GLY A 139 -8.08 2.27 -20.43
C GLY A 139 -8.31 3.51 -19.56
N PRO A 140 -9.55 4.03 -19.54
CA PRO A 140 -9.85 5.37 -19.00
C PRO A 140 -9.56 5.54 -17.50
N VAL A 141 -9.59 4.46 -16.72
CA VAL A 141 -9.24 4.51 -15.30
C VAL A 141 -7.76 4.78 -15.14
N ARG A 142 -6.90 4.05 -15.87
CA ARG A 142 -5.45 4.27 -15.87
C ARG A 142 -5.10 5.68 -16.34
N ASP A 143 -5.70 6.13 -17.44
CA ASP A 143 -5.41 7.46 -18.01
C ASP A 143 -5.76 8.59 -17.03
N ARG A 144 -6.89 8.46 -16.33
CA ARG A 144 -7.27 9.39 -15.27
C ARG A 144 -6.27 9.34 -14.10
N LEU A 145 -5.90 8.15 -13.66
CA LEU A 145 -5.00 7.96 -12.52
C LEU A 145 -3.60 8.52 -12.79
N ALA A 146 -3.07 8.35 -14.00
CA ALA A 146 -1.81 8.94 -14.42
C ALA A 146 -1.81 10.48 -14.34
N GLY A 147 -2.97 11.14 -14.31
CA GLY A 147 -3.05 12.58 -14.08
C GLY A 147 -2.78 12.99 -12.62
N ILE A 148 -2.87 12.07 -11.66
CA ILE A 148 -2.96 12.39 -10.21
C ILE A 148 -2.15 11.47 -9.30
N ALA A 149 -1.53 10.40 -9.82
CA ALA A 149 -0.83 9.39 -9.05
C ALA A 149 0.35 8.81 -9.82
N ASP A 150 1.32 8.27 -9.08
CA ASP A 150 2.53 7.66 -9.64
C ASP A 150 2.42 6.13 -9.72
N LEU A 151 1.76 5.52 -8.74
CA LEU A 151 1.55 4.07 -8.65
C LEU A 151 0.08 3.76 -8.37
N VAL A 152 -0.35 2.54 -8.70
CA VAL A 152 -1.66 1.99 -8.36
C VAL A 152 -1.56 0.61 -7.72
N ASP A 153 -2.33 0.38 -6.66
CA ASP A 153 -2.45 -0.92 -5.97
C ASP A 153 -3.88 -1.16 -5.46
N MET A 154 -4.06 -2.22 -4.65
CA MET A 154 -5.37 -2.63 -4.14
C MET A 154 -5.49 -2.64 -2.60
N GLU A 155 -4.40 -2.39 -1.85
CA GLU A 155 -4.39 -2.54 -0.38
C GLU A 155 -3.84 -1.32 0.39
N GLY A 156 -2.95 -0.53 -0.20
CA GLY A 156 -2.11 0.43 0.51
C GLY A 156 -2.88 1.39 1.41
N TYR A 157 -3.94 2.01 0.90
CA TYR A 157 -4.80 2.90 1.67
C TYR A 157 -5.43 2.20 2.87
N ALA A 158 -5.94 0.98 2.68
CA ALA A 158 -6.63 0.24 3.74
C ALA A 158 -5.68 -0.14 4.89
N VAL A 159 -4.42 -0.51 4.58
CA VAL A 159 -3.40 -0.74 5.60
C VAL A 159 -3.07 0.55 6.34
N ALA A 160 -2.86 1.66 5.62
CA ALA A 160 -2.57 2.96 6.21
C ALA A 160 -3.71 3.46 7.12
N ALA A 161 -4.96 3.33 6.68
CA ALA A 161 -6.13 3.71 7.45
C ALA A 161 -6.29 2.87 8.73
N ALA A 162 -6.07 1.55 8.64
CA ALA A 162 -6.12 0.67 9.80
C ALA A 162 -5.01 0.98 10.82
N GLY A 163 -3.78 1.26 10.34
CA GLY A 163 -2.68 1.70 11.19
C GLY A 163 -2.95 3.04 11.88
N ALA A 164 -3.46 4.02 11.13
CA ALA A 164 -3.88 5.33 11.63
C ALA A 164 -4.91 5.21 12.76
N MET A 165 -5.92 4.37 12.58
CA MET A 165 -7.00 4.14 13.54
C MET A 165 -6.51 3.73 14.94
N VAL A 166 -5.37 3.05 15.02
CA VAL A 166 -4.80 2.55 16.28
C VAL A 166 -3.47 3.24 16.65
N GLY A 167 -3.12 4.32 15.95
CA GLY A 167 -1.94 5.14 16.23
C GLY A 167 -0.60 4.46 15.95
N VAL A 168 -0.55 3.50 15.02
CA VAL A 168 0.69 2.79 14.65
C VAL A 168 1.31 3.45 13.42
N LEU A 169 2.63 3.70 13.48
CA LEU A 169 3.42 4.18 12.33
C LEU A 169 3.20 3.24 11.14
N THR A 170 2.95 3.78 9.95
CA THR A 170 2.72 2.95 8.76
C THR A 170 3.56 3.44 7.61
N ARG A 171 4.26 2.50 6.97
CA ARG A 171 5.04 2.69 5.75
C ARG A 171 4.46 1.82 4.66
N LEU A 172 4.35 2.34 3.46
CA LEU A 172 3.98 1.56 2.27
C LEU A 172 5.18 1.52 1.34
N VAL A 173 5.58 0.30 0.97
CA VAL A 173 6.76 0.00 0.16
C VAL A 173 6.29 -0.81 -1.03
N LYS A 174 6.41 -0.21 -2.21
CA LYS A 174 5.88 -0.76 -3.45
C LYS A 174 6.97 -0.98 -4.47
N HIS A 175 7.08 -2.19 -4.97
CA HIS A 175 7.93 -2.49 -6.13
C HIS A 175 7.07 -2.48 -7.39
N VAL A 176 7.49 -1.70 -8.40
CA VAL A 176 6.76 -1.65 -9.67
C VAL A 176 6.96 -2.94 -10.44
N SER A 177 5.86 -3.70 -10.61
CA SER A 177 5.85 -4.99 -11.31
C SER A 177 5.49 -4.88 -12.79
N ASP A 178 4.75 -3.84 -13.16
CA ASP A 178 4.16 -3.66 -14.48
C ASP A 178 3.81 -2.18 -14.71
N ALA A 179 3.44 -1.82 -15.94
CA ALA A 179 3.09 -0.45 -16.32
C ALA A 179 1.59 -0.12 -16.17
N ALA A 180 0.83 -0.95 -15.45
CA ALA A 180 -0.63 -0.85 -15.30
C ALA A 180 -1.39 -0.72 -16.63
N ASP A 181 -0.79 -1.16 -17.75
CA ASP A 181 -1.35 -1.10 -19.10
C ASP A 181 -2.02 -2.43 -19.48
N GLU A 182 -2.42 -2.59 -20.75
CA GLU A 182 -3.09 -3.79 -21.23
C GLU A 182 -2.27 -5.08 -21.04
N SER A 183 -0.96 -4.98 -20.83
CA SER A 183 -0.07 -6.11 -20.59
C SER A 183 0.08 -6.48 -19.11
N ALA A 184 -0.42 -5.64 -18.18
CA ALA A 184 -0.17 -5.73 -16.75
C ALA A 184 -0.45 -7.13 -16.16
N GLY A 185 -1.56 -7.76 -16.55
CA GLY A 185 -1.91 -9.10 -16.04
C GLY A 185 -0.86 -10.16 -16.40
N THR A 186 -0.38 -10.17 -17.64
CA THR A 186 0.64 -11.13 -18.10
C THR A 186 1.98 -10.84 -17.46
N THR A 187 2.42 -9.58 -17.48
CA THR A 187 3.71 -9.16 -16.91
C THR A 187 3.79 -9.46 -15.42
N TRP A 188 2.68 -9.25 -14.69
CA TRP A 188 2.64 -9.55 -13.27
C TRP A 188 2.80 -11.05 -12.99
N VAL A 189 2.08 -11.92 -13.71
CA VAL A 189 2.17 -13.38 -13.52
C VAL A 189 3.59 -13.88 -13.79
N GLU A 190 4.25 -13.35 -14.83
CA GLU A 190 5.62 -13.74 -15.20
C GLU A 190 6.67 -13.15 -14.24
N GLY A 191 6.42 -11.96 -13.70
CA GLY A 191 7.39 -11.16 -12.94
C GLY A 191 7.28 -11.23 -11.42
N VAL A 192 6.14 -11.64 -10.86
CA VAL A 192 5.90 -11.64 -9.39
C VAL A 192 6.97 -12.44 -8.64
N ASP A 193 7.48 -13.49 -9.28
CA ASP A 193 8.55 -14.33 -8.75
C ASP A 193 9.83 -13.52 -8.46
N ALA A 194 10.27 -12.74 -9.45
CA ALA A 194 11.44 -11.87 -9.36
C ALA A 194 11.20 -10.70 -8.40
N CYS A 195 10.02 -10.08 -8.46
CA CYS A 195 9.62 -8.99 -7.57
C CYS A 195 9.69 -9.43 -6.10
N ALA A 196 9.19 -10.62 -5.78
CA ALA A 196 9.23 -11.16 -4.41
C ALA A 196 10.67 -11.32 -3.88
N ARG A 197 11.66 -11.64 -4.72
CA ARG A 197 13.08 -11.67 -4.29
C ARG A 197 13.62 -10.28 -3.96
N ILE A 198 13.26 -9.29 -4.78
CA ILE A 198 13.66 -7.88 -4.55
C ILE A 198 13.05 -7.37 -3.25
N LEU A 199 11.75 -7.63 -3.04
CA LEU A 199 11.06 -7.26 -1.80
C LEU A 199 11.66 -7.97 -0.58
N ALA A 200 12.00 -9.25 -0.69
CA ALA A 200 12.67 -9.99 0.38
C ALA A 200 14.03 -9.37 0.75
N GLN A 201 14.82 -9.00 -0.27
CA GLN A 201 16.10 -8.32 -0.05
C GLN A 201 15.89 -6.95 0.61
N TRP A 202 14.88 -6.19 0.19
CA TRP A 202 14.55 -4.91 0.82
C TRP A 202 14.17 -5.10 2.29
N VAL A 203 13.30 -6.06 2.61
CA VAL A 203 12.91 -6.38 3.99
C VAL A 203 14.12 -6.74 4.84
N GLY A 204 14.97 -7.66 4.38
CA GLY A 204 16.14 -8.11 5.12
C GLY A 204 17.22 -7.04 5.33
N THR A 205 17.33 -6.06 4.42
CA THR A 205 18.36 -5.01 4.50
C THR A 205 17.90 -3.71 5.14
N ARG A 206 16.59 -3.43 5.12
CA ARG A 206 16.03 -2.14 5.58
C ARG A 206 15.24 -2.24 6.87
N LEU A 207 14.75 -3.42 7.24
CA LEU A 207 14.01 -3.64 8.48
C LEU A 207 14.83 -4.40 9.54
N GLY A 208 15.89 -5.10 9.09
CA GLY A 208 16.90 -5.79 9.90
C GLY A 208 17.67 -4.90 10.86
#